data_AF-Q4SF41-F1
#
_entry.id   AF-Q4SF41-F1
#
_cell.length_a   1.000
_cell.length_b   1.000
_cell.length_c   1.000
_cell.angle_alpha   90.00
_cell.angle_beta   90.00
_cell.angle_gamma   90.00
#
_symmetry.space_group_name_H-M   'P 1'
#
loop_
_entity.id
_entity.type
_entity.pdbx_description
1 polymer ?
#
loop_
_entity_poly.entity_id
_entity_poly.type
_entity_poly.pdbx_seq_one_letter_code
_entity_poly.pdbx_strand_id
1 'polypeptide(L)'
;MALADVAMDSAQEAVITRDIHRTFPAHDYFKDSDGDGQDSLYKICKAYSVYDDEIGYCPGQSFLAAVLLLHMPEEQAFCVMVKIMYDYGLRALYRNNFEDLHCKFYQLERLMQEQLSDLWSHFQALNLEAHMYASQWFLTLFTAKFPLCMVFHITDLLLCE
;
A
#
# COMPACT_ATOMS: atom_id res chain seq x y z
N MET A 1 -4.43 -23.59 -0.30
CA MET A 1 -3.99 -22.62 0.72
C MET A 1 -5.28 -21.95 1.17
N ALA A 2 -5.95 -22.54 2.16
CA ALA A 2 -7.27 -22.08 2.56
C ALA A 2 -7.13 -20.64 3.06
N LEU A 3 -7.99 -19.74 2.57
CA LEU A 3 -8.24 -18.45 3.21
C LEU A 3 -8.25 -18.69 4.71
N ALA A 4 -7.30 -18.09 5.44
CA ALA A 4 -7.28 -18.14 6.89
C ALA A 4 -8.71 -17.85 7.37
N ASP A 5 -9.26 -18.73 8.19
CA ASP A 5 -10.67 -18.72 8.61
C ASP A 5 -11.14 -17.28 8.80
N VAL A 6 -12.11 -16.86 7.99
CA VAL A 6 -12.81 -15.56 8.11
C VAL A 6 -13.40 -15.36 9.53
N ALA A 7 -13.43 -16.44 10.33
CA ALA A 7 -13.80 -16.48 11.74
C ALA A 7 -12.75 -15.93 12.73
N MET A 8 -11.51 -15.63 12.32
CA MET A 8 -10.55 -14.98 13.22
C MET A 8 -10.79 -13.47 13.26
N ASP A 9 -11.08 -12.95 14.45
CA ASP A 9 -11.28 -11.51 14.67
C ASP A 9 -9.97 -10.74 14.48
N SER A 10 -10.06 -9.60 13.79
CA SER A 10 -8.91 -8.69 13.63
C SER A 10 -8.97 -7.62 14.70
N ALA A 11 -7.84 -7.35 15.36
CA ALA A 11 -7.73 -6.21 16.26
C ALA A 11 -7.86 -4.85 15.53
N GLN A 12 -7.81 -4.86 14.19
CA GLN A 12 -7.69 -3.67 13.34
C GLN A 12 -8.95 -3.40 12.51
N GLU A 13 -10.09 -4.05 12.82
CA GLU A 13 -11.35 -3.88 12.05
C GLU A 13 -11.75 -2.42 11.87
N ALA A 14 -11.71 -1.61 12.93
CA ALA A 14 -12.06 -0.18 12.83
C ALA A 14 -11.15 0.61 11.87
N VAL A 15 -9.86 0.23 11.81
CA VAL A 15 -8.88 0.87 10.91
C VAL A 15 -9.12 0.44 9.47
N ILE A 16 -9.40 -0.86 9.26
CA ILE A 16 -9.71 -1.45 7.96
C ILE A 16 -10.98 -0.81 7.38
N THR A 17 -12.09 -0.79 8.13
CA THR A 17 -13.36 -0.22 7.68
C THR A 17 -13.22 1.25 7.28
N ARG A 18 -12.49 2.04 8.08
CA ARG A 18 -12.23 3.45 7.76
C ARG A 18 -11.47 3.61 6.45
N ASP A 19 -10.50 2.73 6.18
CA ASP A 19 -9.70 2.78 4.98
C ASP A 19 -10.48 2.37 3.73
N ILE A 20 -11.34 1.37 3.83
CA ILE A 20 -12.21 0.92 2.73
C ILE A 20 -13.12 2.06 2.26
N HIS A 21 -13.76 2.78 3.20
CA HIS A 21 -14.63 3.92 2.85
C HIS A 21 -13.93 5.04 2.08
N ARG A 22 -12.59 5.15 2.17
CA ARG A 22 -11.80 6.14 1.42
C ARG A 22 -11.03 5.55 0.23
N THR A 23 -11.15 4.25 -0.02
CA THR A 23 -10.43 3.55 -1.09
C THR A 23 -11.24 3.60 -2.38
N PHE A 24 -10.79 4.45 -3.33
CA PHE A 24 -11.43 4.65 -4.63
C PHE A 24 -12.98 4.78 -4.59
N PRO A 25 -13.54 5.64 -3.72
CA PRO A 25 -14.99 5.66 -3.43
C PRO A 25 -15.85 6.11 -4.62
N ALA A 26 -15.24 6.71 -5.65
CA ALA A 26 -15.92 7.10 -6.88
C ALA A 26 -15.84 6.03 -7.99
N HIS A 27 -15.10 4.93 -7.78
CA HIS A 27 -14.98 3.85 -8.75
C HIS A 27 -16.22 2.96 -8.69
N ASP A 28 -16.77 2.59 -9.86
CA ASP A 28 -18.04 1.86 -9.95
C ASP A 28 -18.08 0.56 -9.13
N TYR A 29 -16.95 -0.12 -9.01
CA TYR A 29 -16.83 -1.35 -8.25
C TYR A 29 -16.79 -1.16 -6.72
N PHE A 30 -16.39 0.02 -6.23
CA PHE A 30 -16.18 0.31 -4.80
C PHE A 30 -17.12 1.38 -4.24
N LYS A 31 -17.98 1.99 -5.06
CA LYS A 31 -18.84 3.11 -4.65
C LYS A 31 -19.96 2.73 -3.68
N ASP A 32 -20.44 1.49 -3.73
CA ASP A 32 -21.56 1.02 -2.91
C ASP A 32 -21.02 0.41 -1.61
N SER A 33 -21.43 0.97 -0.46
CA SER A 33 -20.95 0.56 0.87
C SER A 33 -21.25 -0.89 1.23
N ASP A 34 -22.34 -1.43 0.70
CA ASP A 34 -22.74 -2.84 0.88
C ASP A 34 -22.51 -3.66 -0.41
N GLY A 35 -21.68 -3.15 -1.32
CA GLY A 35 -21.36 -3.80 -2.58
C GLY A 35 -20.25 -4.84 -2.44
N ASP A 36 -20.27 -5.82 -3.36
CA ASP A 36 -19.30 -6.93 -3.39
C ASP A 36 -17.84 -6.44 -3.38
N GLY A 37 -17.53 -5.29 -4.02
CA GLY A 37 -16.18 -4.75 -4.04
C GLY A 37 -15.66 -4.30 -2.67
N GLN A 38 -16.49 -3.66 -1.83
CA GLN A 38 -16.10 -3.28 -0.47
C GLN A 38 -16.02 -4.50 0.45
N ASP A 39 -16.93 -5.46 0.30
CA ASP A 39 -16.92 -6.72 1.07
C ASP A 39 -15.65 -7.55 0.77
N SER A 40 -15.30 -7.75 -0.50
CA SER A 40 -14.06 -8.42 -0.89
C SER A 40 -12.81 -7.68 -0.40
N LEU A 41 -12.79 -6.35 -0.46
CA LEU A 41 -11.70 -5.57 0.12
C LEU A 41 -11.56 -5.79 1.63
N TYR A 42 -12.68 -5.81 2.34
CA TYR A 42 -12.69 -6.06 3.78
C TYR A 42 -12.13 -7.45 4.09
N LYS A 43 -12.56 -8.48 3.38
CA LYS A 43 -12.05 -9.85 3.56
C LYS A 43 -10.55 -9.95 3.30
N ILE A 44 -10.04 -9.36 2.22
CA ILE A 44 -8.61 -9.37 1.91
C ILE A 44 -7.81 -8.66 3.01
N CYS A 45 -8.23 -7.46 3.41
CA CYS A 45 -7.52 -6.67 4.42
C CYS A 45 -7.58 -7.33 5.81
N LYS A 46 -8.74 -7.88 6.20
CA LYS A 46 -8.92 -8.64 7.45
C LYS A 46 -8.05 -9.89 7.44
N ALA A 47 -8.08 -10.67 6.37
CA ALA A 47 -7.24 -11.86 6.23
C ALA A 47 -5.74 -11.51 6.32
N TYR A 48 -5.29 -10.43 5.66
CA TYR A 48 -3.90 -9.99 5.76
C TYR A 48 -3.52 -9.59 7.19
N SER A 49 -4.42 -8.88 7.88
CA SER A 49 -4.19 -8.44 9.27
C SER A 49 -3.97 -9.58 10.26
N VAL A 50 -4.57 -10.74 10.00
CA VAL A 50 -4.40 -11.95 10.82
C VAL A 50 -3.21 -12.78 10.33
N TYR A 51 -2.93 -12.76 9.02
CA TYR A 51 -1.84 -13.51 8.42
C TYR A 51 -0.46 -12.97 8.81
N ASP A 52 -0.28 -11.63 8.78
CA ASP A 52 0.96 -10.97 9.20
C ASP A 52 0.82 -10.52 10.66
N ASP A 53 1.04 -11.44 11.60
CA ASP A 53 0.89 -11.20 13.04
C ASP A 53 1.91 -10.20 13.62
N GLU A 54 2.96 -9.89 12.87
CA GLU A 54 4.01 -8.95 13.30
C GLU A 54 3.62 -7.49 13.05
N ILE A 55 3.19 -7.14 11.82
CA ILE A 55 2.82 -5.76 11.47
C ILE A 55 1.31 -5.54 11.36
N GLY A 56 0.54 -6.61 11.16
CA GLY A 56 -0.88 -6.56 10.85
C GLY A 56 -1.23 -5.70 9.63
N TYR A 57 -2.46 -5.21 9.61
CA TYR A 57 -2.93 -4.23 8.64
C TYR A 57 -2.34 -2.85 8.93
N CYS A 58 -1.64 -2.29 7.95
CA CYS A 58 -1.14 -0.92 8.02
C CYS A 58 -2.05 0.05 7.23
N PRO A 59 -2.32 1.27 7.74
CA PRO A 59 -3.16 2.23 7.02
C PRO A 59 -2.67 2.52 5.59
N GLY A 60 -3.59 2.45 4.64
CA GLY A 60 -3.33 2.65 3.21
C GLY A 60 -3.13 1.35 2.41
N GLN A 61 -2.99 0.19 3.05
CA GLN A 61 -2.86 -1.10 2.34
C GLN A 61 -4.10 -1.46 1.52
N SER A 62 -5.29 -0.97 1.91
CA SER A 62 -6.53 -1.16 1.15
C SER A 62 -6.44 -0.67 -0.30
N PHE A 63 -5.65 0.37 -0.58
CA PHE A 63 -5.47 0.87 -1.95
C PHE A 63 -4.71 -0.11 -2.85
N LEU A 64 -3.67 -0.77 -2.31
CA LEU A 64 -2.97 -1.83 -3.02
C LEU A 64 -3.89 -3.04 -3.23
N ALA A 65 -4.61 -3.46 -2.19
CA ALA A 65 -5.58 -4.56 -2.28
C ALA A 65 -6.65 -4.29 -3.36
N ALA A 66 -7.14 -3.06 -3.44
CA ALA A 66 -8.13 -2.65 -4.44
C ALA A 66 -7.58 -2.72 -5.86
N VAL A 67 -6.35 -2.25 -6.07
CA VAL A 67 -5.68 -2.32 -7.38
C VAL A 67 -5.55 -3.76 -7.86
N LEU A 68 -5.19 -4.69 -6.98
CA LEU A 68 -5.13 -6.10 -7.30
C LEU A 68 -6.53 -6.66 -7.60
N LEU A 69 -7.50 -6.39 -6.74
CA LEU A 69 -8.87 -6.89 -6.85
C LEU A 69 -9.59 -6.42 -8.12
N LEU A 70 -9.22 -5.26 -8.68
CA LEU A 70 -9.74 -4.80 -9.98
C LEU A 70 -9.29 -5.68 -11.16
N HIS A 71 -8.28 -6.51 -10.99
CA HIS A 71 -7.69 -7.33 -12.07
C HIS A 71 -7.77 -8.84 -11.83
N MET A 72 -8.11 -9.28 -10.62
CA MET A 72 -8.14 -10.70 -10.28
C MET A 72 -9.16 -11.00 -9.18
N PRO A 73 -9.64 -12.26 -9.10
CA PRO A 73 -10.53 -12.70 -8.03
C PRO A 73 -9.94 -12.50 -6.62
N GLU A 74 -10.83 -12.38 -5.62
CA GLU A 74 -10.50 -12.09 -4.22
C GLU A 74 -9.33 -12.94 -3.66
N GLU A 75 -9.39 -14.26 -3.81
CA GLU A 75 -8.35 -15.17 -3.31
C GLU A 75 -7.00 -14.92 -3.98
N GLN A 76 -7.00 -14.64 -5.28
CA GLN A 76 -5.78 -14.35 -6.04
C GLN A 76 -5.19 -13.00 -5.63
N ALA A 77 -6.06 -11.99 -5.43
CA ALA A 77 -5.65 -10.67 -4.95
C ALA A 77 -4.98 -10.75 -3.58
N PHE A 78 -5.53 -11.55 -2.66
CA PHE A 78 -4.88 -11.85 -1.38
C PHE A 78 -3.52 -12.52 -1.57
N CYS A 79 -3.43 -13.56 -2.41
CA CYS A 79 -2.17 -14.27 -2.65
C CYS A 79 -1.09 -13.34 -3.20
N VAL A 80 -1.42 -12.50 -4.19
CA VAL A 80 -0.49 -11.53 -4.77
C VAL A 80 -0.11 -10.44 -3.76
N MET A 81 -1.06 -9.97 -2.94
CA MET A 81 -0.77 -9.01 -1.87
C MET A 81 0.26 -9.58 -0.88
N VAL A 82 0.10 -10.83 -0.45
CA VAL A 82 1.08 -11.51 0.41
C VAL A 82 2.45 -11.58 -0.27
N LYS A 83 2.50 -11.89 -1.58
CA LYS A 83 3.75 -11.89 -2.34
C LYS A 83 4.42 -10.52 -2.38
N ILE A 84 3.68 -9.45 -2.66
CA ILE A 84 4.22 -8.08 -2.65
C ILE A 84 4.76 -7.71 -1.26
N MET A 85 4.02 -8.09 -0.21
CA MET A 85 4.41 -7.77 1.16
C MET A 85 5.65 -8.53 1.62
N TYR A 86 5.73 -9.83 1.37
CA TYR A 86 6.83 -10.68 1.86
C TYR A 86 7.99 -10.82 0.87
N ASP A 87 7.71 -11.18 -0.38
CA ASP A 87 8.74 -11.54 -1.35
C ASP A 87 9.35 -10.29 -2.02
N TYR A 88 8.55 -9.27 -2.30
CA TYR A 88 9.03 -7.96 -2.80
C TYR A 88 9.41 -7.00 -1.66
N GLY A 89 9.27 -7.44 -0.41
CA GLY A 89 9.80 -6.73 0.76
C GLY A 89 9.05 -5.47 1.19
N LEU A 90 7.83 -5.23 0.70
CA LEU A 90 7.08 -4.03 1.08
C LEU A 90 6.81 -3.97 2.59
N ARG A 91 6.59 -5.13 3.25
CA ARG A 91 6.37 -5.19 4.71
C ARG A 91 7.56 -4.68 5.52
N ALA A 92 8.78 -4.81 4.99
CA ALA A 92 9.99 -4.39 5.70
C ALA A 92 9.99 -2.88 5.99
N LEU A 93 9.36 -2.07 5.11
CA LEU A 93 9.23 -0.62 5.29
C LEU A 93 8.41 -0.23 6.52
N TYR A 94 7.56 -1.12 7.04
CA TYR A 94 6.72 -0.89 8.22
C TYR A 94 7.35 -1.38 9.54
N ARG A 95 8.41 -2.18 9.47
CA ARG A 95 9.04 -2.79 10.65
C ARG A 95 9.97 -1.80 11.36
N ASN A 96 10.33 -2.13 12.61
CA ASN A 96 11.35 -1.44 13.41
C ASN A 96 11.22 0.09 13.41
N ASN A 97 9.99 0.60 13.57
CA ASN A 97 9.72 2.03 13.53
C ASN A 97 10.19 2.70 12.22
N PHE A 98 9.89 2.06 11.07
CA PHE A 98 10.13 2.56 9.72
C PHE A 98 11.60 2.73 9.35
N GLU A 99 12.51 1.95 9.95
CA GLU A 99 13.97 2.04 9.71
C GLU A 99 14.31 1.92 8.20
N ASP A 100 13.77 0.91 7.54
CA ASP A 100 14.00 0.69 6.10
C ASP A 100 13.40 1.81 5.24
N LEU A 101 12.26 2.37 5.65
CA LEU A 101 11.67 3.52 4.95
C LEU A 101 12.54 4.77 5.08
N HIS A 102 13.11 5.03 6.26
CA HIS A 102 14.08 6.12 6.44
C HIS A 102 15.33 5.93 5.57
N CYS A 103 15.78 4.68 5.41
CA CYS A 103 16.84 4.35 4.45
C CYS A 103 16.42 4.68 3.00
N LYS A 104 15.18 4.36 2.58
CA LYS A 104 14.65 4.75 1.26
C LYS A 104 14.60 6.26 1.07
N PHE A 105 14.23 7.04 2.09
CA PHE A 105 14.25 8.50 2.02
C PHE A 105 15.67 9.04 1.81
N TYR A 106 16.64 8.53 2.56
CA TYR A 106 18.03 8.90 2.36
C TYR A 106 18.49 8.59 0.92
N GLN A 107 18.20 7.39 0.42
CA GLN A 107 18.52 6.99 -0.96
C GLN A 107 17.87 7.92 -1.99
N LEU A 108 16.60 8.28 -1.81
CA LEU A 108 15.90 9.23 -2.68
C LEU A 108 16.57 10.59 -2.69
N GLU A 109 16.92 11.15 -1.53
CA GLU A 109 17.59 12.45 -1.44
C GLU A 109 18.98 12.45 -2.06
N ARG A 110 19.72 11.33 -1.94
CA ARG A 110 21.01 11.15 -2.62
C ARG A 110 20.85 11.13 -4.14
N LEU A 111 19.86 10.40 -4.66
CA LEU A 111 19.55 10.38 -6.09
C LEU A 111 19.11 11.76 -6.59
N MET A 112 18.31 12.49 -5.82
CA MET A 112 17.93 13.86 -6.15
C MET A 112 19.13 14.80 -6.15
N GLN A 113 20.07 14.67 -5.21
CA GLN A 113 21.28 15.48 -5.21
C GLN A 113 22.13 15.25 -6.47
N GLU A 114 22.26 13.99 -6.89
CA GLU A 114 23.09 13.59 -8.03
C GLU A 114 22.43 13.91 -9.38
N GLN A 115 21.12 13.74 -9.51
CA GLN A 115 20.40 13.84 -10.78
C GLN A 115 19.59 15.12 -10.94
N LEU A 116 19.21 15.78 -9.84
CA LEU A 116 18.32 16.94 -9.78
C LEU A 116 18.86 17.99 -8.76
N SER A 117 20.15 18.32 -8.86
CA SER A 117 20.89 19.13 -7.86
C SER A 117 20.22 20.46 -7.51
N ASP A 118 19.62 21.14 -8.48
CA ASP A 118 18.96 22.43 -8.29
C ASP A 118 17.69 22.28 -7.45
N LEU A 119 16.90 21.23 -7.73
CA LEU A 119 15.69 20.90 -6.97
C LEU A 119 16.04 20.46 -5.55
N TRP A 120 17.05 19.60 -5.40
CA TRP A 120 17.53 19.17 -4.10
C TRP A 120 18.00 20.35 -3.24
N SER A 121 18.79 21.26 -3.83
CA SER A 121 19.27 22.46 -3.12
C SER A 121 18.12 23.37 -2.68
N HIS A 122 17.09 23.50 -3.52
CA HIS A 122 15.88 24.25 -3.17
C HIS A 122 15.12 23.60 -2.01
N PHE A 123 14.97 22.27 -2.00
CA PHE A 123 14.33 21.55 -0.90
C PHE A 123 15.10 21.69 0.41
N GLN A 124 16.43 21.62 0.38
CA GLN A 124 17.28 21.86 1.54
C GLN A 124 17.10 23.28 2.10
N ALA A 125 17.03 24.30 1.23
CA ALA A 125 16.81 25.69 1.65
C ALA A 125 15.44 25.90 2.33
N LEU A 126 14.44 25.06 2.00
CA LEU A 126 13.11 25.07 2.60
C LEU A 126 12.97 24.15 3.83
N ASN A 127 14.01 23.38 4.16
CA ASN A 127 13.94 22.25 5.11
C ASN A 127 12.81 21.26 4.75
N LEU A 128 12.63 21.01 3.45
CA LEU A 128 11.67 20.03 2.94
C LEU A 128 12.35 18.66 2.76
N GLU A 129 12.09 17.77 3.70
CA GLU A 129 12.67 16.42 3.72
C GLU A 129 11.76 15.39 3.03
N ALA A 130 12.36 14.31 2.51
CA ALA A 130 11.64 13.26 1.78
C ALA A 130 10.48 12.63 2.56
N HIS A 131 10.60 12.47 3.88
CA HIS A 131 9.54 11.89 4.70
C HIS A 131 8.23 12.69 4.64
N MET A 132 8.31 14.01 4.37
CA MET A 132 7.15 14.90 4.33
C MET A 132 6.25 14.69 3.10
N TYR A 133 6.78 14.14 2.00
CA TYR A 133 6.05 13.98 0.74
C TYR A 133 6.09 12.56 0.14
N ALA A 134 7.16 11.80 0.38
CA ALA A 134 7.39 10.51 -0.27
C ALA A 134 6.90 9.30 0.55
N SER A 135 6.48 9.48 1.81
CA SER A 135 6.05 8.38 2.68
C SER A 135 4.98 7.50 2.02
N GLN A 136 3.93 8.10 1.43
CA GLN A 136 2.89 7.34 0.75
C GLN A 136 3.33 6.75 -0.58
N TRP A 137 4.34 7.34 -1.24
CA TRP A 137 4.86 6.80 -2.50
C TRP A 137 5.46 5.41 -2.26
N PHE A 138 6.30 5.28 -1.23
CA PHE A 138 6.91 4.01 -0.86
C PHE A 138 5.92 3.05 -0.20
N LEU A 139 5.22 3.50 0.85
CA LEU A 139 4.37 2.60 1.65
C LEU A 139 3.16 2.08 0.87
N THR A 140 2.60 2.89 -0.03
CA THR A 140 1.39 2.50 -0.78
C THR A 140 1.69 2.19 -2.25
N LEU A 141 2.95 2.21 -2.67
CA LEU A 141 3.33 2.03 -4.08
C LEU A 141 2.53 2.98 -5.00
N PHE A 142 2.41 4.25 -4.57
CA PHE A 142 1.65 5.32 -5.23
C PHE A 142 0.12 5.13 -5.29
N THR A 143 -0.42 3.98 -4.87
CA THR A 143 -1.84 3.62 -5.01
C THR A 143 -2.80 4.57 -4.27
N ALA A 144 -2.35 5.24 -3.21
CA ALA A 144 -3.21 6.08 -2.38
C ALA A 144 -3.53 7.46 -2.98
N LYS A 145 -2.75 7.95 -3.95
CA LYS A 145 -2.84 9.35 -4.43
C LYS A 145 -2.83 9.52 -5.95
N PHE A 146 -2.30 8.55 -6.69
CA PHE A 146 -2.13 8.68 -8.13
C PHE A 146 -3.28 8.05 -8.90
N PRO A 147 -3.56 8.49 -10.14
CA PRO A 147 -4.61 7.92 -10.98
C PRO A 147 -4.40 6.42 -11.25
N LEU A 148 -5.50 5.65 -11.28
CA LEU A 148 -5.45 4.19 -11.45
C LEU A 148 -4.64 3.74 -12.67
N CYS A 149 -4.79 4.41 -13.82
CA CYS A 149 -4.04 4.06 -15.03
C CYS A 149 -2.51 4.12 -14.84
N MET A 150 -2.01 5.08 -14.07
CA MET A 150 -0.59 5.19 -13.74
C MET A 150 -0.19 4.11 -12.73
N VAL A 151 -1.02 3.88 -11.71
CA VAL A 151 -0.75 2.90 -10.66
C VAL A 151 -0.70 1.48 -11.22
N PHE A 152 -1.51 1.16 -12.23
CA PHE A 152 -1.46 -0.14 -12.90
C PHE A 152 -0.11 -0.35 -13.58
N HIS A 153 0.40 0.64 -14.32
CA HIS A 153 1.74 0.58 -14.90
C HIS A 153 2.86 0.48 -13.86
N ILE A 154 2.74 1.18 -12.73
CA ILE A 154 3.71 1.04 -11.63
C ILE A 154 3.69 -0.38 -11.07
N THR A 155 2.51 -0.99 -10.96
CA THR A 155 2.35 -2.37 -10.47
C THR A 155 2.93 -3.38 -11.45
N ASP A 156 2.72 -3.18 -12.76
CA ASP A 156 3.33 -4.01 -13.80
C ASP A 156 4.87 -4.02 -13.68
N LEU A 157 5.47 -2.84 -13.55
CA LEU A 157 6.93 -2.69 -13.42
C LEU A 157 7.45 -3.28 -12.10
N LEU A 158 6.76 -3.00 -10.98
CA LEU A 158 7.14 -3.53 -9.67
C LEU A 158 7.19 -5.05 -9.66
N LEU A 159 6.23 -5.72 -10.31
CA LEU A 159 6.17 -7.18 -10.33
C LEU A 159 7.19 -7.80 -11.29
N CYS A 160 7.69 -7.03 -12.27
CA CYS A 160 8.58 -7.52 -13.32
C CYS A 160 10.07 -7.33 -13.02
N GLU A 161 10.46 -6.19 -12.46
CA GLU A 161 11.86 -5.78 -12.20
C GLU A 161 12.33 -6.16 -10.79
#